data_AF-A0A7K3ZMZ0-F1
#
_entry.id   AF-A0A7K3ZMZ0-F1
#
_cell.length_a   1.000
_cell.length_b   1.000
_cell.length_c   1.000
_cell.angle_alpha   90.00
_cell.angle_beta   90.00
_cell.angle_gamma   90.00
#
_symmetry.space_group_name_H-M   'P 1'
#
loop_
_entity.id
_entity.type
_entity.pdbx_description
1 polymer ?
#
loop_
_entity_poly.entity_id
_entity_poly.type
_entity_poly.pdbx_seq_one_letter_code
_entity_poly.pdbx_strand_id
1 'polypeptide(L)'
;MFSKATAKIRESLYGIMGRTVQGERTIHSMGSGVMIAPNYVITNAHILHQNNDITKSFHKEIEVIRSPDIGKNCTSASLFKEDPARDLAILKINEASSSMCPVFLDTILPSGTNLGSLGFPLATVNVVNNALAYGLNERFQAAFISAFFNEAVSGRVFSWYEVDRVMYGGSSGCPFFTVDGKVVGLQAKVRTDLSNGGSSQDVHNFLAISLVIPSPEILRFAKSCGVL
;
A
#
# COMPACT_ATOMS: atom_id res chain seq x y z
N MET A 1 -8.24 -21.94 -0.76
CA MET A 1 -7.37 -21.73 -1.94
C MET A 1 -6.19 -20.80 -1.62
N PHE A 2 -6.40 -19.61 -1.06
CA PHE A 2 -5.31 -18.64 -0.83
C PHE A 2 -4.34 -18.92 0.32
N SER A 3 -4.60 -19.87 1.23
CA SER A 3 -3.78 -20.06 2.45
C SER A 3 -2.27 -20.20 2.17
N LYS A 4 -1.89 -20.96 1.13
CA LYS A 4 -0.48 -21.10 0.72
C LYS A 4 0.09 -19.81 0.16
N ALA A 5 -0.67 -19.07 -0.66
CA ALA A 5 -0.25 -17.78 -1.19
C ALA A 5 -0.10 -16.74 -0.08
N THR A 6 -1.06 -16.66 0.84
CA THR A 6 -1.01 -15.79 2.03
C THR A 6 0.25 -16.03 2.84
N ALA A 7 0.58 -17.29 3.13
CA ALA A 7 1.80 -17.62 3.89
C ALA A 7 3.09 -17.14 3.17
N LYS A 8 3.14 -17.22 1.83
CA LYS A 8 4.28 -16.71 1.05
C LYS A 8 4.34 -15.19 1.05
N ILE A 9 3.22 -14.52 0.77
CA ILE A 9 3.16 -13.05 0.71
C ILE A 9 3.51 -12.44 2.06
N ARG A 10 3.03 -13.05 3.16
CA ARG A 10 3.30 -12.65 4.54
C ARG A 10 4.79 -12.45 4.82
N GLU A 11 5.68 -13.30 4.26
CA GLU A 11 7.13 -13.19 4.49
C GLU A 11 7.78 -11.93 3.89
N SER A 12 7.08 -11.28 2.97
CA SER A 12 7.50 -10.07 2.24
C SER A 12 6.60 -8.85 2.51
N LEU A 13 5.59 -9.00 3.36
CA LEU A 13 4.62 -7.96 3.70
C LEU A 13 5.14 -7.11 4.87
N TYR A 14 4.97 -5.80 4.75
CA TYR A 14 5.40 -4.82 5.74
C TYR A 14 4.25 -3.89 6.14
N GLY A 15 4.13 -3.62 7.44
CA GLY A 15 3.42 -2.47 7.95
C GLY A 15 4.33 -1.26 7.86
N ILE A 16 3.77 -0.12 7.46
CA ILE A 16 4.51 1.14 7.25
C ILE A 16 3.86 2.20 8.13
N MET A 17 4.68 2.90 8.90
CA MET A 17 4.25 3.97 9.79
C MET A 17 5.06 5.23 9.52
N GLY A 18 4.35 6.32 9.23
CA GLY A 18 4.93 7.66 9.20
C GLY A 18 4.64 8.39 10.50
N ARG A 19 5.62 9.14 11.02
CA ARG A 19 5.46 9.93 12.25
C ARG A 19 6.13 11.30 12.15
N THR A 20 5.41 12.32 12.60
CA THR A 20 5.95 13.67 12.84
C THR A 20 5.41 14.21 14.16
N VAL A 21 6.30 14.58 15.06
CA VAL A 21 5.96 15.31 16.29
C VAL A 21 6.07 16.82 16.04
N GLN A 22 5.01 17.57 16.34
CA GLN A 22 4.91 19.03 16.23
C GLN A 22 4.33 19.60 17.54
N GLY A 23 5.21 19.99 18.46
CA GLY A 23 4.80 20.35 19.82
C GLY A 23 4.12 19.16 20.50
N GLU A 24 2.90 19.36 21.02
CA GLU A 24 2.10 18.32 21.67
C GLU A 24 1.33 17.43 20.67
N ARG A 25 1.31 17.79 19.37
CA ARG A 25 0.59 17.03 18.35
C ARG A 25 1.51 16.02 17.68
N THR A 26 1.02 14.79 17.52
CA THR A 26 1.68 13.78 16.72
C THR A 26 0.84 13.47 15.49
N ILE A 27 1.38 13.78 14.31
CA ILE A 27 0.78 13.43 13.02
C ILE A 27 1.35 12.08 12.62
N HIS A 28 0.48 11.15 12.26
CA HIS A 28 0.88 9.81 11.88
C HIS A 28 0.11 9.33 10.65
N SER A 29 0.70 8.37 9.97
CA SER A 29 0.10 7.63 8.87
C SER A 29 0.38 6.15 9.07
N MET A 30 -0.47 5.31 8.48
CA MET A 30 -0.26 3.87 8.46
C MET A 30 -0.69 3.31 7.12
N GLY A 31 0.07 2.34 6.64
CA GLY A 31 -0.24 1.61 5.44
C GLY A 31 0.45 0.25 5.42
N SER A 32 0.33 -0.40 4.28
CA SER A 32 0.97 -1.66 3.98
C SER A 32 1.98 -1.46 2.84
N GLY A 33 2.92 -2.37 2.71
CA GLY A 33 3.81 -2.43 1.56
C GLY A 33 4.36 -3.82 1.41
N VAL A 34 4.99 -4.07 0.27
CA VAL A 34 5.56 -5.38 -0.05
C VAL A 34 6.98 -5.21 -0.54
N MET A 35 7.87 -6.12 -0.15
CA MET A 35 9.24 -6.12 -0.64
C MET A 35 9.27 -6.34 -2.15
N ILE A 36 9.93 -5.46 -2.89
CA ILE A 36 10.07 -5.55 -4.35
C ILE A 36 11.48 -6.01 -4.76
N ALA A 37 12.47 -5.70 -3.94
CA ALA A 37 13.85 -6.16 -4.06
C ALA A 37 14.46 -6.24 -2.64
N PRO A 38 15.60 -6.91 -2.43
CA PRO A 38 16.23 -6.97 -1.11
C PRO A 38 16.42 -5.57 -0.50
N ASN A 39 15.91 -5.36 0.72
CA ASN A 39 15.87 -4.07 1.43
C ASN A 39 14.98 -2.97 0.81
N TYR A 40 14.25 -3.23 -0.26
CA TYR A 40 13.38 -2.25 -0.90
C TYR A 40 11.91 -2.66 -0.82
N VAL A 41 11.08 -1.80 -0.22
CA VAL A 41 9.64 -2.00 -0.11
C VAL A 41 8.90 -1.02 -1.00
N ILE A 42 7.98 -1.51 -1.82
CA ILE A 42 7.06 -0.68 -2.60
C ILE A 42 5.75 -0.48 -1.80
N THR A 43 5.24 0.75 -1.82
CA THR A 43 3.97 1.14 -1.18
C THR A 43 3.36 2.34 -1.93
N ASN A 44 2.26 2.90 -1.39
CA ASN A 44 1.73 4.17 -1.87
C ASN A 44 2.53 5.36 -1.33
N ALA A 45 2.72 6.36 -2.18
CA ALA A 45 3.47 7.55 -1.81
C ALA A 45 2.75 8.35 -0.73
N HIS A 46 1.43 8.50 -0.81
CA HIS A 46 0.66 9.34 0.11
C HIS A 46 0.86 8.97 1.58
N ILE A 47 1.10 7.68 1.90
CA ILE A 47 1.35 7.20 3.27
C ILE A 47 2.57 7.90 3.87
N LEU A 48 3.54 8.31 3.05
CA LEU A 48 4.77 8.96 3.52
C LEU A 48 4.58 10.45 3.81
N HIS A 49 3.45 11.03 3.40
CA HIS A 49 3.13 12.43 3.61
C HIS A 49 2.13 12.60 4.75
N GLN A 50 2.27 13.72 5.46
CA GLN A 50 1.40 14.07 6.57
C GLN A 50 -0.07 14.11 6.12
N ASN A 51 -0.95 13.52 6.93
CA ASN A 51 -2.40 13.38 6.65
C ASN A 51 -2.73 12.57 5.39
N ASN A 52 -1.83 11.71 4.91
CA ASN A 52 -2.03 10.92 3.70
C ASN A 52 -2.28 11.80 2.44
N ASP A 53 -1.66 12.98 2.38
CA ASP A 53 -1.85 13.96 1.31
C ASP A 53 -0.49 14.27 0.65
N ILE A 54 -0.34 13.85 -0.61
CA ILE A 54 0.89 14.00 -1.41
C ILE A 54 1.36 15.45 -1.55
N THR A 55 0.48 16.43 -1.32
CA THR A 55 0.81 17.86 -1.38
C THR A 55 1.43 18.39 -0.09
N LYS A 56 1.39 17.61 1.00
CA LYS A 56 1.95 17.96 2.30
C LYS A 56 3.39 17.48 2.44
N SER A 57 4.08 17.96 3.47
CA SER A 57 5.44 17.51 3.78
C SER A 57 5.47 16.04 4.18
N PHE A 58 6.60 15.37 3.93
CA PHE A 58 6.87 14.04 4.44
C PHE A 58 6.79 13.96 5.97
N HIS A 59 6.61 12.74 6.44
CA HIS A 59 6.89 12.40 7.82
C HIS A 59 8.40 12.53 8.12
N LYS A 60 8.73 12.97 9.34
CA LYS A 60 10.14 13.08 9.78
C LYS A 60 10.77 11.72 10.03
N GLU A 61 9.97 10.77 10.47
CA GLU A 61 10.37 9.40 10.76
C GLU A 61 9.47 8.45 9.97
N ILE A 62 10.09 7.46 9.33
CA ILE A 62 9.41 6.35 8.67
C ILE A 62 9.94 5.07 9.30
N GLU A 63 9.02 4.26 9.82
CA GLU A 63 9.31 2.97 10.40
C GLU A 63 8.53 1.88 9.66
N VAL A 64 9.12 0.69 9.61
CA VAL A 64 8.50 -0.48 8.99
C VAL A 64 8.63 -1.69 9.89
N ILE A 65 7.70 -2.62 9.77
CA ILE A 65 7.77 -3.91 10.47
C ILE A 65 7.23 -5.01 9.56
N ARG A 66 7.99 -6.10 9.43
CA ARG A 66 7.59 -7.25 8.63
C ARG A 66 6.45 -7.99 9.32
N SER A 67 5.49 -8.52 8.57
CA SER A 67 4.30 -9.18 9.15
C SER A 67 4.62 -10.29 10.18
N PRO A 68 5.56 -11.22 9.94
CA PRO A 68 5.94 -12.24 10.93
C PRO A 68 6.63 -11.68 12.18
N ASP A 69 7.12 -10.45 12.10
CA ASP A 69 7.88 -9.79 13.16
C ASP A 69 7.01 -8.85 14.01
N ILE A 70 5.70 -8.76 13.76
CA ILE A 70 4.76 -7.97 14.57
C ILE A 70 4.88 -8.37 16.05
N GLY A 71 4.98 -7.35 16.92
CA GLY A 71 5.25 -7.50 18.35
C GLY A 71 6.72 -7.30 18.72
N LYS A 72 7.63 -7.22 17.73
CA LYS A 72 9.01 -6.77 17.90
C LYS A 72 9.16 -5.27 17.63
N ASN A 73 10.37 -4.75 17.81
CA ASN A 73 10.70 -3.37 17.47
C ASN A 73 10.61 -3.14 15.95
N CYS A 74 10.14 -1.95 15.58
CA CYS A 74 10.12 -1.53 14.18
C CYS A 74 11.54 -1.18 13.70
N THR A 75 11.73 -1.23 12.39
CA THR A 75 12.99 -0.88 11.73
C THR A 75 12.82 0.46 11.02
N SER A 76 13.81 1.35 11.15
CA SER A 76 13.81 2.61 10.40
C SER A 76 13.96 2.35 8.89
N ALA A 77 13.20 3.11 8.10
CA ALA A 77 13.30 3.17 6.66
C ALA A 77 13.42 4.62 6.18
N SER A 78 13.93 4.79 4.97
CA SER A 78 14.01 6.09 4.31
C SER A 78 13.36 6.03 2.94
N LEU A 79 12.83 7.17 2.48
CA LEU A 79 12.36 7.30 1.11
C LEU A 79 13.55 7.14 0.14
N PHE A 80 13.48 6.15 -0.74
CA PHE A 80 14.44 5.99 -1.82
C PHE A 80 14.00 6.76 -3.06
N LYS A 81 12.76 6.55 -3.50
CA LYS A 81 12.17 7.26 -4.64
C LYS A 81 10.64 7.29 -4.55
N GLU A 82 10.04 8.32 -5.12
CA GLU A 82 8.58 8.43 -5.31
C GLU A 82 8.21 8.76 -6.75
N ASP A 83 7.04 8.29 -7.16
CA ASP A 83 6.24 8.79 -8.27
C ASP A 83 4.89 9.29 -7.70
N PRO A 84 4.80 10.57 -7.32
CA PRO A 84 3.59 11.11 -6.69
C PRO A 84 2.39 11.09 -7.64
N ALA A 85 2.61 11.08 -8.95
CA ALA A 85 1.52 11.06 -9.93
C ALA A 85 0.83 9.70 -9.99
N ARG A 86 1.58 8.61 -9.80
CA ARG A 86 1.06 7.23 -9.68
C ARG A 86 0.72 6.83 -8.26
N ASP A 87 1.01 7.70 -7.29
CA ASP A 87 0.93 7.38 -5.87
C ASP A 87 1.75 6.13 -5.51
N LEU A 88 3.01 6.08 -5.97
CA LEU A 88 3.96 4.99 -5.68
C LEU A 88 5.20 5.52 -4.99
N ALA A 89 5.69 4.79 -3.98
CA ALA A 89 6.97 5.07 -3.36
C ALA A 89 7.73 3.79 -3.05
N ILE A 90 9.06 3.87 -3.20
CA ILE A 90 10.01 2.83 -2.78
C ILE A 90 10.72 3.34 -1.53
N LEU A 91 10.63 2.57 -0.47
CA LEU A 91 11.39 2.74 0.77
C LEU A 91 12.62 1.86 0.77
N LYS A 92 13.73 2.35 1.31
CA LYS A 92 14.91 1.56 1.65
C LYS A 92 14.92 1.27 3.14
N ILE A 93 14.94 0.00 3.50
CA ILE A 93 15.08 -0.50 4.87
C ILE A 93 16.56 -0.57 5.22
N ASN A 94 16.96 -0.07 6.39
CA ASN A 94 18.36 -0.07 6.80
C ASN A 94 18.89 -1.49 7.06
N GLU A 95 18.09 -2.35 7.70
CA GLU A 95 18.46 -3.71 8.11
C GLU A 95 17.25 -4.65 7.95
N ALA A 96 16.97 -5.12 6.72
CA ALA A 96 15.84 -6.03 6.53
C ALA A 96 16.13 -7.42 7.14
N SER A 97 15.16 -7.95 7.89
CA SER A 97 15.22 -9.30 8.47
C SER A 97 15.05 -10.44 7.45
N SER A 98 14.71 -10.11 6.20
CA SER A 98 14.46 -11.03 5.10
C SER A 98 14.80 -10.37 3.76
N SER A 99 15.17 -11.18 2.77
CA SER A 99 15.35 -10.77 1.36
C SER A 99 14.30 -11.38 0.43
N MET A 100 13.29 -12.05 0.98
CA MET A 100 12.23 -12.69 0.21
C MET A 100 11.40 -11.66 -0.55
N CYS A 101 11.38 -11.78 -1.88
CA CYS A 101 10.57 -10.96 -2.77
C CYS A 101 9.53 -11.86 -3.46
N PRO A 102 8.25 -11.49 -3.49
CA PRO A 102 7.26 -12.20 -4.28
C PRO A 102 7.44 -11.87 -5.76
N VAL A 103 6.88 -12.71 -6.62
CA VAL A 103 6.85 -12.44 -8.06
C VAL A 103 5.73 -11.45 -8.35
N PHE A 104 6.04 -10.36 -9.03
CA PHE A 104 5.05 -9.43 -9.59
C PHE A 104 4.71 -9.84 -11.02
N LEU A 105 3.44 -9.81 -11.38
CA LEU A 105 3.00 -10.06 -12.75
C LEU A 105 3.29 -8.84 -13.63
N ASP A 106 3.82 -9.11 -14.82
CA ASP A 106 4.05 -8.11 -15.87
C ASP A 106 2.93 -8.07 -16.91
N THR A 107 1.86 -8.86 -16.71
CA THR A 107 0.69 -8.93 -17.58
C THR A 107 -0.58 -8.45 -16.88
N ILE A 108 -1.54 -7.96 -17.68
CA ILE A 108 -2.88 -7.60 -17.19
C ILE A 108 -3.80 -8.82 -17.17
N LEU A 109 -4.41 -9.10 -16.03
CA LEU A 109 -5.43 -10.16 -15.87
C LEU A 109 -6.84 -9.67 -16.25
N PRO A 110 -7.72 -10.57 -16.75
CA PRO A 110 -9.08 -10.22 -17.14
C PRO A 110 -10.01 -9.98 -15.95
N SER A 111 -11.11 -9.26 -16.18
CA SER A 111 -12.23 -9.17 -15.23
C SER A 111 -12.77 -10.56 -14.85
N GLY A 112 -13.26 -10.69 -13.63
CA GLY A 112 -13.70 -11.96 -13.05
C GLY A 112 -12.55 -12.81 -12.48
N THR A 113 -11.29 -12.37 -12.60
CA THR A 113 -10.17 -13.04 -11.93
C THR A 113 -10.28 -12.87 -10.42
N ASN A 114 -10.22 -13.99 -9.68
CA ASN A 114 -10.20 -13.99 -8.21
C ASN A 114 -8.81 -13.63 -7.68
N LEU A 115 -8.76 -12.71 -6.73
CA LEU A 115 -7.56 -12.19 -6.08
C LEU A 115 -7.68 -12.29 -4.56
N GLY A 116 -6.54 -12.55 -3.93
CA GLY A 116 -6.33 -12.35 -2.51
C GLY A 116 -5.65 -11.01 -2.25
N SER A 117 -5.87 -10.43 -1.08
CA SER A 117 -5.19 -9.27 -0.56
C SER A 117 -4.81 -9.52 0.89
N LEU A 118 -3.63 -9.04 1.29
CA LEU A 118 -3.08 -9.22 2.63
C LEU A 118 -2.38 -7.94 3.05
N GLY A 119 -2.66 -7.47 4.25
CA GLY A 119 -2.02 -6.28 4.81
C GLY A 119 -2.63 -5.90 6.14
N PHE A 120 -2.63 -4.60 6.43
CA PHE A 120 -3.05 -4.05 7.72
C PHE A 120 -4.25 -3.09 7.62
N PRO A 121 -5.37 -3.48 6.97
CA PRO A 121 -6.59 -2.68 7.02
C PRO A 121 -7.07 -2.56 8.46
N LEU A 122 -7.65 -1.42 8.82
CA LEU A 122 -8.03 -1.06 10.19
C LEU A 122 -6.84 -1.06 11.18
N ALA A 123 -5.65 -0.66 10.69
CA ALA A 123 -4.54 -0.35 11.58
C ALA A 123 -4.90 0.82 12.50
N THR A 124 -4.43 0.78 13.74
CA THR A 124 -4.69 1.82 14.74
C THR A 124 -3.39 2.37 15.32
N VAL A 125 -3.44 3.62 15.79
CA VAL A 125 -2.36 4.20 16.60
C VAL A 125 -2.94 4.54 17.96
N ASN A 126 -2.30 4.04 19.01
CA ASN A 126 -2.59 4.38 20.39
C ASN A 126 -1.37 5.07 21.00
N VAL A 127 -1.59 5.84 22.06
CA VAL A 127 -0.50 6.36 22.90
C VAL A 127 -0.50 5.55 24.19
N VAL A 128 0.61 4.85 24.46
CA VAL A 128 0.82 4.10 25.69
C VAL A 128 2.11 4.59 26.33
N ASN A 129 2.04 5.08 27.57
CA ASN A 129 3.19 5.62 28.31
C ASN A 129 3.98 6.71 27.54
N ASN A 130 3.27 7.66 26.91
CA ASN A 130 3.84 8.69 26.04
C ASN A 130 4.61 8.18 24.81
N ALA A 131 4.51 6.90 24.47
CA ALA A 131 5.02 6.32 23.22
C ALA A 131 3.86 5.94 22.29
N LEU A 132 4.07 6.08 20.97
CA LEU A 132 3.12 5.54 20.00
C LEU A 132 3.19 4.02 20.00
N ALA A 133 2.03 3.38 20.06
CA ALA A 133 1.86 1.94 19.91
C ALA A 133 0.96 1.68 18.69
N TYR A 134 1.49 0.98 17.70
CA TYR A 134 0.78 0.66 16.47
C TYR A 134 0.04 -0.68 16.60
N GLY A 135 -1.28 -0.64 16.41
CA GLY A 135 -2.15 -1.81 16.36
C GLY A 135 -2.20 -2.40 14.96
N LEU A 136 -1.23 -3.23 14.62
CA LEU A 136 -1.17 -3.92 13.33
C LEU A 136 -1.73 -5.34 13.46
N ASN A 137 -2.85 -5.59 12.79
CA ASN A 137 -3.43 -6.92 12.67
C ASN A 137 -3.45 -7.30 11.20
N GLU A 138 -2.78 -8.39 10.85
CA GLU A 138 -2.81 -8.94 9.50
C GLU A 138 -4.24 -9.39 9.17
N ARG A 139 -4.76 -8.95 8.02
CA ARG A 139 -6.09 -9.33 7.56
C ARG A 139 -6.04 -9.76 6.09
N PHE A 140 -6.48 -10.99 5.86
CA PHE A 140 -6.71 -11.51 4.51
C PHE A 140 -8.08 -11.08 3.98
N GLN A 141 -8.13 -10.80 2.68
CA GLN A 141 -9.26 -10.21 1.99
C GLN A 141 -9.35 -10.79 0.57
N ALA A 142 -10.46 -11.44 0.18
CA ALA A 142 -10.69 -11.87 -1.21
C ALA A 142 -11.46 -10.82 -2.01
N ALA A 143 -11.24 -10.76 -3.32
CA ALA A 143 -11.97 -9.90 -4.27
C ALA A 143 -11.88 -10.47 -5.69
N PHE A 144 -12.67 -9.93 -6.60
CA PHE A 144 -12.59 -10.14 -8.04
C PHE A 144 -12.20 -8.84 -8.74
N ILE A 145 -11.49 -8.97 -9.87
CA ILE A 145 -11.31 -7.85 -10.79
C ILE A 145 -12.65 -7.52 -11.41
N SER A 146 -13.19 -6.34 -11.12
CA SER A 146 -14.43 -5.84 -11.72
C SER A 146 -14.16 -5.27 -13.12
N ALA A 147 -13.13 -4.42 -13.24
CA ALA A 147 -12.75 -3.79 -14.50
C ALA A 147 -11.25 -3.48 -14.56
N PHE A 148 -10.76 -3.24 -15.76
CA PHE A 148 -9.45 -2.64 -16.02
C PHE A 148 -9.63 -1.47 -16.98
N PHE A 149 -9.07 -0.32 -16.65
CA PHE A 149 -9.18 0.87 -17.49
C PHE A 149 -7.95 1.76 -17.39
N ASN A 150 -7.85 2.67 -18.35
CA ASN A 150 -6.85 3.72 -18.38
C ASN A 150 -7.51 5.08 -18.15
N GLU A 151 -6.89 5.91 -17.34
CA GLU A 151 -7.29 7.27 -17.03
C GLU A 151 -6.23 8.24 -17.53
N ALA A 152 -6.63 9.23 -18.33
CA ALA A 152 -5.72 10.28 -18.78
C ALA A 152 -5.87 11.52 -17.89
N VAL A 153 -4.81 11.88 -17.16
CA VAL A 153 -4.78 13.08 -16.30
C VAL A 153 -3.59 13.93 -16.70
N SER A 154 -3.84 15.18 -17.09
CA SER A 154 -2.81 16.15 -17.48
C SER A 154 -1.78 15.60 -18.48
N GLY A 155 -2.25 14.87 -19.49
CA GLY A 155 -1.41 14.29 -20.55
C GLY A 155 -0.65 13.02 -20.16
N ARG A 156 -0.84 12.48 -18.95
CA ARG A 156 -0.29 11.19 -18.51
C ARG A 156 -1.40 10.15 -18.45
N VAL A 157 -1.06 8.91 -18.82
CA VAL A 157 -1.98 7.77 -18.74
C VAL A 157 -1.65 6.93 -17.52
N PHE A 158 -2.68 6.63 -16.73
CA PHE A 158 -2.62 5.80 -15.53
C PHE A 158 -3.52 4.58 -15.73
N SER A 159 -2.99 3.38 -15.47
CA SER A 159 -3.77 2.16 -15.53
C SER A 159 -4.28 1.78 -14.14
N TRP A 160 -5.51 1.30 -14.07
CA TRP A 160 -6.15 0.89 -12.81
C TRP A 160 -6.88 -0.44 -12.99
N TYR A 161 -6.82 -1.27 -11.95
CA TYR A 161 -7.84 -2.29 -11.72
C TYR A 161 -8.91 -1.74 -10.79
N GLU A 162 -10.18 -1.99 -11.10
CA GLU A 162 -11.27 -1.98 -10.14
C GLU A 162 -11.43 -3.37 -9.55
N VAL A 163 -11.58 -3.44 -8.23
CA VAL A 163 -11.88 -4.66 -7.50
C VAL A 163 -13.09 -4.43 -6.59
N ASP A 164 -13.92 -5.45 -6.42
CA ASP A 164 -15.15 -5.45 -5.61
C ASP A 164 -14.86 -5.55 -4.10
N ARG A 165 -13.95 -4.70 -3.62
CA ARG A 165 -13.44 -4.68 -2.26
C ARG A 165 -13.62 -3.32 -1.62
N VAL A 166 -14.11 -3.32 -0.38
CA VAL A 166 -14.09 -2.15 0.51
C VAL A 166 -12.66 -1.88 1.00
N MET A 167 -12.26 -0.61 0.97
CA MET A 167 -10.99 -0.15 1.55
C MET A 167 -11.20 0.38 2.96
N TYR A 168 -10.24 0.12 3.85
CA TYR A 168 -10.15 0.69 5.19
C TYR A 168 -8.84 1.49 5.33
N GLY A 169 -8.74 2.35 6.34
CA GLY A 169 -7.44 2.92 6.73
C GLY A 169 -6.40 1.81 6.95
N GLY A 170 -5.17 1.99 6.45
CA GLY A 170 -4.12 0.95 6.46
C GLY A 170 -4.16 -0.03 5.28
N SER A 171 -5.20 0.01 4.42
CA SER A 171 -5.25 -0.81 3.21
C SER A 171 -4.37 -0.27 2.08
N SER A 172 -4.00 1.02 2.12
CA SER A 172 -3.10 1.63 1.15
C SER A 172 -1.79 0.82 1.11
N GLY A 173 -1.43 0.36 -0.08
CA GLY A 173 -0.26 -0.44 -0.35
C GLY A 173 -0.42 -1.94 -0.07
N CYS A 174 -1.63 -2.41 0.28
CA CYS A 174 -1.91 -3.85 0.36
C CYS A 174 -1.66 -4.51 -1.00
N PRO A 175 -0.80 -5.54 -1.10
CA PRO A 175 -0.67 -6.32 -2.32
C PRO A 175 -1.93 -7.13 -2.60
N PHE A 176 -2.46 -6.99 -3.81
CA PHE A 176 -3.36 -7.97 -4.41
C PHE A 176 -2.55 -9.05 -5.13
N PHE A 177 -2.92 -10.31 -4.99
CA PHE A 177 -2.18 -11.45 -5.54
C PHE A 177 -3.10 -12.59 -6.00
N THR A 178 -2.61 -13.37 -6.95
CA THR A 178 -3.28 -14.58 -7.46
C THR A 178 -3.23 -15.73 -6.45
N VAL A 179 -4.02 -16.78 -6.67
CA VAL A 179 -4.00 -18.00 -5.82
C VAL A 179 -2.61 -18.67 -5.70
N ASP A 180 -1.71 -18.39 -6.65
CA ASP A 180 -0.33 -18.89 -6.65
C ASP A 180 0.66 -17.99 -5.90
N GLY A 181 0.19 -16.82 -5.43
CA GLY A 181 1.00 -15.84 -4.70
C GLY A 181 1.80 -14.89 -5.59
N LYS A 182 1.39 -14.69 -6.85
CA LYS A 182 1.97 -13.65 -7.71
C LYS A 182 1.22 -12.34 -7.52
N VAL A 183 1.94 -11.26 -7.21
CA VAL A 183 1.38 -9.91 -6.99
C VAL A 183 0.86 -9.35 -8.31
N VAL A 184 -0.37 -8.84 -8.27
CA VAL A 184 -1.11 -8.25 -9.39
C VAL A 184 -1.12 -6.73 -9.29
N GLY A 185 -1.04 -6.17 -8.08
CA GLY A 185 -0.95 -4.73 -7.87
C GLY A 185 -1.03 -4.32 -6.41
N LEU A 186 -1.05 -3.01 -6.15
CA LEU A 186 -1.19 -2.43 -4.81
C LEU A 186 -2.47 -1.62 -4.70
N GLN A 187 -3.25 -1.83 -3.65
CA GLN A 187 -4.45 -1.04 -3.37
C GLN A 187 -4.07 0.40 -3.06
N ALA A 188 -4.67 1.38 -3.75
CA ALA A 188 -4.27 2.78 -3.61
C ALA A 188 -5.39 3.69 -3.10
N LYS A 189 -6.60 3.58 -3.65
CA LYS A 189 -7.72 4.47 -3.32
C LYS A 189 -9.07 3.78 -3.51
N VAL A 190 -10.13 4.37 -2.96
CA VAL A 190 -11.53 3.96 -3.23
C VAL A 190 -12.03 4.67 -4.48
N ARG A 191 -12.91 4.00 -5.23
CA ARG A 191 -13.70 4.66 -6.27
C ARG A 191 -14.78 5.52 -5.61
N THR A 192 -14.69 6.83 -5.77
CA THR A 192 -15.71 7.76 -5.30
C THR A 192 -16.70 8.07 -6.42
N ASP A 193 -17.99 8.08 -6.11
CA ASP A 193 -18.99 8.64 -7.02
C ASP A 193 -18.97 10.17 -6.94
N LEU A 194 -18.47 10.82 -8.00
CA LEU A 194 -18.36 12.27 -8.10
C LEU A 194 -19.57 12.91 -8.80
N SER A 195 -20.62 12.15 -9.14
CA SER A 195 -21.78 12.66 -9.90
C SER A 195 -22.58 13.76 -9.17
N ASN A 196 -22.31 14.01 -7.88
CA ASN A 196 -23.05 14.97 -7.06
C ASN A 196 -22.25 16.21 -6.62
N GLY A 197 -21.17 16.59 -7.32
CA GLY A 197 -20.53 17.92 -7.12
C GLY A 197 -20.04 18.24 -5.70
N GLY A 198 -19.98 17.26 -4.81
CA GLY A 198 -19.53 17.40 -3.43
C GLY A 198 -18.01 17.39 -3.36
N SER A 199 -17.44 18.26 -2.52
CA SER A 199 -16.02 18.22 -2.17
C SER A 199 -15.63 16.83 -1.64
N SER A 200 -14.40 16.42 -1.89
CA SER A 200 -13.78 15.13 -1.51
C SER A 200 -13.75 14.81 0.00
N GLN A 201 -14.50 15.53 0.83
CA GLN A 201 -14.68 15.33 2.26
C GLN A 201 -16.03 14.68 2.63
N ASP A 202 -16.95 14.45 1.68
CA ASP A 202 -18.20 13.73 1.97
C ASP A 202 -17.95 12.23 2.12
N VAL A 203 -17.77 11.82 3.38
CA VAL A 203 -17.48 10.45 3.86
C VAL A 203 -18.61 9.43 3.56
N HIS A 204 -19.63 9.81 2.78
CA HIS A 204 -20.84 9.03 2.56
C HIS A 204 -20.98 8.40 1.16
N ASN A 205 -20.07 8.67 0.21
CA ASN A 205 -20.13 8.13 -1.16
C ASN A 205 -19.00 7.14 -1.48
N PHE A 206 -18.59 6.32 -0.52
CA PHE A 206 -17.66 5.22 -0.81
C PHE A 206 -18.40 4.07 -1.48
N LEU A 207 -18.11 3.85 -2.77
CA LEU A 207 -18.51 2.62 -3.42
C LEU A 207 -17.70 1.46 -2.83
N ALA A 208 -18.27 0.26 -2.77
CA ALA A 208 -17.55 -0.96 -2.40
C ALA A 208 -16.59 -1.42 -3.52
N ILE A 209 -15.91 -0.47 -4.16
CA ILE A 209 -15.01 -0.65 -5.29
C ILE A 209 -13.70 0.06 -4.95
N SER A 210 -12.60 -0.69 -4.94
CA SER A 210 -11.26 -0.14 -4.74
C SER A 210 -10.48 -0.10 -6.05
N LEU A 211 -9.55 0.83 -6.13
CA LEU A 211 -8.61 0.98 -7.22
C LEU A 211 -7.23 0.45 -6.82
N VAL A 212 -6.68 -0.39 -7.67
CA VAL A 212 -5.40 -1.08 -7.48
C VAL A 212 -4.46 -0.69 -8.62
N ILE A 213 -3.25 -0.25 -8.27
CA ILE A 213 -2.18 0.08 -9.22
C ILE A 213 -1.63 -1.23 -9.78
N PRO A 214 -1.70 -1.49 -11.09
CA PRO A 214 -1.23 -2.73 -11.70
C PRO A 214 0.28 -2.93 -11.55
N SER A 215 0.70 -4.17 -11.33
CA SER A 215 2.10 -4.57 -11.23
C SER A 215 2.98 -4.17 -12.43
N PRO A 216 2.49 -4.12 -13.69
CA PRO A 216 3.29 -3.59 -14.80
C PRO A 216 3.71 -2.11 -14.64
N GLU A 217 2.92 -1.29 -13.95
CA GLU A 217 3.30 0.10 -13.62
C GLU A 217 4.35 0.11 -12.51
N ILE A 218 4.17 -0.71 -11.48
CA ILE A 218 5.10 -0.86 -10.35
C ILE A 218 6.47 -1.34 -10.82
N LEU A 219 6.51 -2.36 -11.68
CA LEU A 219 7.73 -2.90 -12.27
C LEU A 219 8.45 -1.86 -13.14
N ARG A 220 7.71 -1.08 -13.93
CA ARG A 220 8.30 0.02 -14.72
C ARG A 220 8.93 1.09 -13.82
N PHE A 221 8.24 1.46 -12.74
CA PHE A 221 8.76 2.42 -11.77
C PHE A 221 10.02 1.89 -11.06
N ALA A 222 10.00 0.66 -10.56
CA ALA A 222 11.17 0.08 -9.88
C ALA A 222 12.40 -0.03 -10.80
N LYS A 223 12.19 -0.44 -12.07
CA LYS A 223 13.26 -0.48 -13.09
C LYS A 223 13.81 0.90 -13.40
N SER A 224 12.96 1.93 -13.56
CA SER A 224 13.43 3.29 -13.85
C SER A 224 14.23 3.91 -12.69
N CYS A 225 14.09 3.36 -11.48
CA CYS A 225 14.83 3.75 -10.29
C CYS A 225 16.12 2.93 -10.07
N GLY A 226 16.39 1.90 -10.88
CA GLY A 226 17.53 0.99 -10.71
C GLY A 226 17.38 0.01 -9.53
N VAL A 227 16.15 -0.31 -9.13
CA VAL A 227 15.86 -1.28 -8.04
C VAL A 227 15.73 -2.71 -8.56
N LEU A 228 15.25 -2.86 -9.80
CA LEU A 228 15.05 -4.13 -10.52
C LEU A 228 15.84 -4.16 -11.83
#